data_AF-A0AAD6GH67-F1
#
_entry.id   AF-A0AAD6GH67-F1
#
_cell.length_a   1.000
_cell.length_b   1.000
_cell.length_c   1.000
_cell.angle_alpha   90.00
_cell.angle_beta   90.00
_cell.angle_gamma   90.00
#
_symmetry.space_group_name_H-M   'P 1'
#
loop_
_entity.id
_entity.type
_entity.pdbx_description
1 polymer ?
#
loop_
_entity_poly.entity_id
_entity_poly.type
_entity_poly.pdbx_seq_one_letter_code
_entity_poly.pdbx_strand_id
1 'polypeptide(L)'
;MASRCIKTYDSPPGVVQNQDFSIAIQSMSEDTSQPWTQIPSYAVEVANANITSNDFHRHTVALASFDFTGHVKVKVTYKQSPVNSAVIRPVSFGIETELENNQITFTLEKVRDIMLELNGDKWKALHLLTNNVDDNPPTNDTDDIWYFRPGINQGSAYAKVTDGVNLVVPSGKTIYLAGGAFITCRLNFVNVSNSAVRGHGFILGPKGGYTHRELGGAIHMSCATNIRVEGVTSLGANGFSLSAGECHNVIIDRYRSFSSAGNGDGVDIFCSTGITIQNCFLRNSDDTVALYSHRWDWYGDSKDILIQDCVLLPDIAHAINMGTHGNPAKPETTSNVTIRNIDILDHEENQMWYQGCIAINAADMNLFQDIHIENVRVERITRGQLFNVRVMQNGMWTTAPGRAIRNVTFKDVVLNMHDSKVVNPSMILGYGQEQQVENIIFENLKVGDNIIHEDMNKPRWFMVSDLVPLFANEHVNGVKFIKTR
;
A
#
# COMPACT_ATOMS: atom_id res chain seq x y z
N MET A 1 -16.21 13.28 29.17
CA MET A 1 -15.11 13.62 28.25
C MET A 1 -14.16 12.43 28.23
N ALA A 2 -13.84 11.87 27.06
CA ALA A 2 -12.80 10.84 27.00
C ALA A 2 -11.48 11.46 27.49
N SER A 3 -10.74 10.77 28.35
CA SER A 3 -9.43 11.25 28.79
C SER A 3 -8.53 11.33 27.56
N ARG A 4 -7.90 12.50 27.36
CA ARG A 4 -6.84 12.66 26.34
C ARG A 4 -5.61 11.93 26.85
N CYS A 5 -5.12 10.96 26.10
CA CYS A 5 -4.03 10.09 26.49
C CYS A 5 -3.06 9.93 25.33
N ILE A 6 -1.78 9.77 25.64
CA ILE A 6 -0.73 9.36 24.72
C ILE A 6 -0.08 8.11 25.32
N LYS A 7 0.10 7.06 24.52
CA LYS A 7 0.94 5.91 24.86
C LYS A 7 2.13 5.86 23.91
N THR A 8 3.33 5.82 24.48
CA THR A 8 4.60 5.70 23.76
C THR A 8 5.28 4.39 24.13
N TYR A 9 6.16 3.92 23.26
CA TYR A 9 6.85 2.65 23.43
C TYR A 9 8.34 2.85 23.26
N ASP A 10 9.14 2.28 24.16
CA ASP A 10 10.59 2.31 24.03
C ASP A 10 11.05 1.43 22.87
N SER A 11 12.15 1.80 22.23
CA SER A 11 12.80 0.91 21.26
C SER A 11 13.51 -0.21 22.00
N PRO A 12 13.21 -1.49 21.69
CA PRO A 12 13.97 -2.58 22.29
C PRO A 12 15.40 -2.63 21.74
N PRO A 13 16.37 -3.16 22.52
CA PRO A 13 17.72 -3.39 22.04
C PRO A 13 17.72 -4.27 20.78
N GLY A 14 18.49 -3.87 19.76
CA GLY A 14 18.61 -4.60 18.50
C GLY A 14 17.75 -4.07 17.34
N VAL A 15 16.81 -3.16 17.61
CA VAL A 15 16.12 -2.39 16.56
C VAL A 15 16.92 -1.12 16.24
N VAL A 16 17.23 -0.91 14.96
CA VAL A 16 18.06 0.22 14.52
C VAL A 16 17.26 1.52 14.59
N GLN A 17 17.85 2.53 15.22
CA GLN A 17 17.26 3.87 15.34
C GLN A 17 17.76 4.79 14.23
N ASN A 18 16.87 5.59 13.64
CA ASN A 18 17.22 6.72 12.79
C ASN A 18 17.58 7.92 13.67
N GLN A 19 18.79 8.47 13.48
CA GLN A 19 19.30 9.59 14.28
C GLN A 19 19.02 10.96 13.65
N ASP A 20 18.57 10.98 12.40
CA ASP A 20 18.38 12.20 11.60
C ASP A 20 17.19 13.01 12.10
N PHE A 21 16.19 12.35 12.67
CA PHE A 21 14.98 12.97 13.20
C PHE A 21 14.94 12.88 14.73
N SER A 22 14.60 14.00 15.37
CA SER A 22 14.13 14.05 16.77
C SER A 22 12.65 14.36 16.76
N ILE A 23 11.87 13.57 17.51
CA ILE A 23 10.40 13.63 17.48
C ILE A 23 9.88 13.74 18.90
N ALA A 24 9.04 14.74 19.12
CA ALA A 24 8.37 14.97 20.39
C ALA A 24 6.88 15.16 20.16
N ILE A 25 6.07 14.66 21.09
CA ILE A 25 4.62 14.78 21.05
C ILE A 25 4.09 15.36 22.37
N GLN A 26 2.99 16.09 22.29
CA GLN A 26 2.35 16.71 23.44
C GLN A 26 0.83 16.59 23.29
N SER A 27 0.15 16.08 24.32
CA SER A 27 -1.31 16.06 24.31
C SER A 27 -1.81 17.50 24.37
N MET A 28 -2.72 17.87 23.46
CA MET A 28 -3.41 19.14 23.57
C MET A 28 -4.52 18.98 24.59
N SER A 29 -4.25 19.24 25.87
CA SER A 29 -5.28 19.47 26.89
C SER A 29 -5.50 20.98 27.09
N GLU A 30 -6.52 21.37 27.87
CA GLU A 30 -6.69 22.78 28.29
C GLU A 30 -5.49 23.30 29.10
N ASP A 31 -4.69 22.38 29.66
CA ASP A 31 -3.44 22.67 30.36
C ASP A 31 -2.24 22.57 29.39
N THR A 32 -1.77 23.74 28.92
CA THR A 32 -0.59 23.84 28.05
C THR A 32 0.73 23.48 28.73
N SER A 33 0.74 23.15 30.03
CA SER A 33 1.94 22.78 30.78
C SER A 33 2.36 21.31 30.63
N GLN A 34 1.58 20.49 29.90
CA GLN A 34 1.93 19.09 29.65
C GLN A 34 3.34 19.00 29.02
N PRO A 35 4.25 18.16 29.54
CA PRO A 35 5.58 18.05 28.97
C PRO A 35 5.55 17.45 27.57
N TRP A 36 6.53 17.82 26.74
CA TRP A 36 6.80 17.13 25.48
C TRP A 36 7.41 15.75 25.77
N THR A 37 6.82 14.70 25.23
CA THR A 37 7.33 13.33 25.31
C THR A 37 8.12 13.01 24.06
N GLN A 38 9.39 12.64 24.19
CA GLN A 38 10.20 12.15 23.07
C GLN A 38 9.76 10.73 22.70
N ILE A 39 9.75 10.42 21.41
CA ILE A 39 9.49 9.06 20.93
C ILE A 39 10.65 8.54 20.08
N PRO A 40 10.90 7.21 20.09
CA PRO A 40 11.90 6.60 19.23
C PRO A 40 11.61 6.82 17.74
N SER A 41 12.68 6.88 16.95
CA SER A 41 12.64 6.95 15.50
C SER A 41 13.41 5.76 14.96
N TYR A 42 12.72 4.85 14.26
CA TYR A 42 13.29 3.66 13.66
C TYR A 42 13.87 3.96 12.29
N ALA A 43 15.02 3.36 11.98
CA ALA A 43 15.60 3.37 10.64
C ALA A 43 14.94 2.29 9.79
N VAL A 44 14.34 2.69 8.67
CA VAL A 44 13.64 1.80 7.76
C VAL A 44 14.23 1.94 6.37
N GLU A 45 14.61 0.82 5.77
CA GLU A 45 15.09 0.79 4.39
C GLU A 45 13.92 0.79 3.43
N VAL A 46 14.01 1.62 2.40
CA VAL A 46 13.14 1.66 1.22
C VAL A 46 14.02 1.72 -0.02
N ALA A 47 13.48 1.46 -1.22
CA ALA A 47 14.33 1.47 -2.40
C ALA A 47 13.59 1.77 -3.70
N ASN A 48 14.28 2.47 -4.60
CA ASN A 48 13.92 2.55 -6.02
C ASN A 48 14.91 1.75 -6.89
N ALA A 49 14.57 1.55 -8.16
CA ALA A 49 15.40 0.80 -9.10
C ALA A 49 16.71 1.53 -9.43
N ASN A 50 17.84 0.81 -9.47
CA ASN A 50 19.04 1.32 -10.12
C ASN A 50 18.96 1.03 -11.63
N ILE A 51 18.80 2.06 -12.45
CA ILE A 51 18.70 1.90 -13.91
C ILE A 51 20.06 1.66 -14.61
N THR A 52 21.15 1.56 -13.85
CA THR A 52 22.53 1.39 -14.36
C THR A 52 23.21 0.11 -13.92
N SER A 53 22.62 -0.67 -12.99
CA SER A 53 23.11 -1.98 -12.56
C SER A 53 21.96 -2.90 -12.19
N ASN A 54 22.24 -4.17 -11.87
CA ASN A 54 21.24 -5.13 -11.40
C ASN A 54 21.05 -5.05 -9.88
N ASP A 55 20.92 -3.83 -9.35
CA ASP A 55 20.79 -3.54 -7.92
C ASP A 55 19.65 -2.55 -7.65
N PHE A 56 19.35 -2.34 -6.38
CA PHE A 56 18.42 -1.31 -5.92
C PHE A 56 19.17 -0.12 -5.32
N HIS A 57 18.67 1.08 -5.53
CA HIS A 57 19.10 2.26 -4.79
C HIS A 57 18.34 2.29 -3.47
N ARG A 58 19.01 1.87 -2.39
CA ARG A 58 18.43 1.87 -1.05
C ARG A 58 18.59 3.22 -0.37
N HIS A 59 17.54 3.61 0.33
CA HIS A 59 17.47 4.83 1.13
C HIS A 59 16.97 4.48 2.53
N THR A 60 17.56 5.10 3.54
CA THR A 60 17.08 4.99 4.92
C THR A 60 16.13 6.15 5.21
N VAL A 61 14.87 5.83 5.54
CA VAL A 61 13.86 6.79 6.01
C VAL A 61 13.61 6.61 7.51
N ALA A 62 12.97 7.60 8.13
CA ALA A 62 12.57 7.54 9.53
C ALA A 62 11.12 7.05 9.67
N LEU A 63 10.85 6.29 10.74
CA LEU A 63 9.52 5.86 11.13
C LEU A 63 9.36 5.97 12.64
N ALA A 64 8.26 6.53 13.12
CA ALA A 64 7.89 6.46 14.53
C ALA A 64 6.43 6.04 14.69
N SER A 65 6.11 5.47 15.85
CA SER A 65 4.76 4.99 16.15
C SER A 65 4.36 5.32 17.58
N PHE A 66 3.10 5.75 17.77
CA PHE A 66 2.52 6.01 19.09
C PHE A 66 0.99 5.96 19.02
N ASP A 67 0.36 5.82 20.18
CA ASP A 67 -1.10 5.80 20.28
C ASP A 67 -1.60 7.06 20.97
N PHE A 68 -2.76 7.56 20.56
CA PHE A 68 -3.38 8.69 21.24
C PHE A 68 -4.90 8.72 21.16
N THR A 69 -5.49 9.50 22.06
CA THR A 69 -6.90 9.93 22.02
C THR A 69 -6.97 11.46 22.06
N GLY A 70 -7.92 12.05 21.35
CA GLY A 70 -8.04 13.50 21.23
C GLY A 70 -7.02 14.08 20.24
N HIS A 71 -6.47 15.25 20.53
CA HIS A 71 -5.55 15.96 19.62
C HIS A 71 -4.14 15.97 20.20
N VAL A 72 -3.14 15.87 19.33
CA VAL A 72 -1.71 15.86 19.69
C VAL A 72 -0.94 16.88 18.85
N LYS A 73 -0.10 17.69 19.50
CA LYS A 73 0.93 18.46 18.80
C LYS A 73 2.14 17.58 18.58
N VAL A 74 2.67 17.64 17.38
CA VAL A 74 3.90 16.97 16.98
C VAL A 74 4.96 18.02 16.71
N LYS A 75 6.18 17.74 17.18
CA LYS A 75 7.36 18.56 16.98
C LYS A 75 8.48 17.70 16.45
N VAL A 76 9.03 18.10 15.32
CA VAL A 76 10.08 17.37 14.61
C VAL A 76 11.27 18.29 14.37
N THR A 77 12.47 17.76 14.52
CA THR A 77 13.71 18.42 14.13
C THR A 77 14.54 17.48 13.29
N TYR A 78 14.90 17.93 12.08
CA TYR A 78 15.80 17.23 11.18
C TYR A 78 17.24 17.76 11.37
N LYS A 79 18.20 16.87 11.57
CA LYS A 79 19.55 17.21 12.03
C LYS A 79 20.61 17.23 10.93
N GLN A 80 20.33 16.66 9.76
CA GLN A 80 21.34 16.43 8.73
C GLN A 80 21.56 17.64 7.80
N SER A 81 20.52 18.43 7.54
CA SER A 81 20.64 19.63 6.69
C SER A 81 19.50 20.61 6.95
N PRO A 82 19.61 21.87 6.48
CA PRO A 82 18.54 22.86 6.61
C PRO A 82 17.23 22.38 5.99
N VAL A 83 16.12 22.71 6.66
CA VAL A 83 14.76 22.47 6.15
C VAL A 83 14.24 23.79 5.59
N ASN A 84 13.89 23.78 4.31
CA ASN A 84 13.29 24.91 3.60
C ASN A 84 11.79 24.69 3.34
N SER A 85 11.36 23.43 3.26
CA SER A 85 9.96 23.05 3.19
C SER A 85 9.71 21.73 3.93
N ALA A 86 8.51 21.62 4.49
CA ALA A 86 7.99 20.47 5.20
C ALA A 86 6.54 20.30 4.76
N VAL A 87 6.17 19.11 4.26
CA VAL A 87 4.80 18.84 3.78
C VAL A 87 4.31 17.54 4.39
N ILE A 88 3.12 17.56 4.97
CA ILE A 88 2.44 16.36 5.43
C ILE A 88 1.67 15.75 4.26
N ARG A 89 1.97 14.50 3.96
CA ARG A 89 1.28 13.67 2.97
C ARG A 89 0.51 12.53 3.65
N PRO A 90 -0.68 12.17 3.15
CA PRO A 90 -1.32 12.75 1.97
C PRO A 90 -1.84 14.17 2.21
N VAL A 91 -1.70 15.04 1.20
CA VAL A 91 -2.10 16.46 1.27
C VAL A 91 -3.61 16.61 1.42
N SER A 92 -4.37 15.59 1.01
CA SER A 92 -5.82 15.50 1.18
C SER A 92 -6.26 15.54 2.66
N PHE A 93 -5.34 15.30 3.60
CA PHE A 93 -5.63 15.43 5.03
C PHE A 93 -5.68 16.88 5.51
N GLY A 94 -5.17 17.84 4.73
CA GLY A 94 -5.20 19.27 5.08
C GLY A 94 -4.40 19.63 6.34
N ILE A 95 -3.36 18.85 6.66
CA ILE A 95 -2.51 19.11 7.83
C ILE A 95 -1.41 20.10 7.43
N GLU A 96 -1.50 21.31 7.96
CA GLU A 96 -0.50 22.35 7.76
C GLU A 96 0.67 22.20 8.73
N THR A 97 1.87 22.57 8.28
CA THR A 97 3.08 22.60 9.11
C THR A 97 3.58 24.01 9.32
N GLU A 98 4.04 24.29 10.53
CA GLU A 98 4.81 25.49 10.86
C GLU A 98 6.29 25.14 10.90
N LEU A 99 7.13 25.96 10.26
CA LEU A 99 8.59 25.78 10.22
C LEU A 99 9.28 27.02 10.79
N GLU A 100 9.89 26.87 11.97
CA GLU A 100 10.66 27.92 12.63
C GLU A 100 11.99 27.36 13.14
N ASN A 101 13.12 27.99 12.80
CA ASN A 101 14.45 27.58 13.29
C ASN A 101 14.78 26.08 13.11
N ASN A 102 14.46 25.50 11.94
CA ASN A 102 14.57 24.06 11.64
C ASN A 102 13.70 23.13 12.53
N GLN A 103 12.74 23.69 13.25
CA GLN A 103 11.73 22.96 14.00
C GLN A 103 10.42 22.98 13.22
N ILE A 104 9.91 21.79 12.93
CA ILE A 104 8.64 21.59 12.24
C ILE A 104 7.61 21.25 13.31
N THR A 105 6.47 21.94 13.31
CA THR A 105 5.35 21.60 14.18
C THR A 105 4.04 21.49 13.42
N PHE A 106 3.17 20.61 13.86
CA PHE A 106 1.82 20.42 13.31
C PHE A 106 0.93 19.71 14.35
N THR A 107 -0.37 19.64 14.06
CA THR A 107 -1.35 18.99 14.95
C THR A 107 -1.99 17.81 14.24
N LEU A 108 -2.13 16.69 14.95
CA LEU A 108 -2.99 15.59 14.54
C LEU A 108 -4.25 15.60 15.41
N GLU A 109 -5.40 15.81 14.77
CA GLU A 109 -6.71 15.85 15.44
C GLU A 109 -7.33 14.46 15.64
N LYS A 110 -6.85 13.47 14.88
CA LYS A 110 -7.31 12.09 14.91
C LYS A 110 -6.22 11.17 14.37
N VAL A 111 -6.35 9.90 14.70
CA VAL A 111 -5.46 8.83 14.27
C VAL A 111 -5.45 8.72 12.75
N ARG A 112 -4.28 8.95 12.16
CA ARG A 112 -3.97 8.83 10.73
C ARG A 112 -2.48 8.55 10.56
N ASP A 113 -2.15 7.72 9.57
CA ASP A 113 -0.77 7.50 9.18
C ASP A 113 -0.36 8.55 8.14
N ILE A 114 0.81 9.14 8.32
CA ILE A 114 1.28 10.25 7.48
C ILE A 114 2.76 10.11 7.14
N MET A 115 3.16 10.75 6.05
CA MET A 115 4.55 11.00 5.69
C MET A 115 4.84 12.51 5.76
N LEU A 116 5.80 12.91 6.58
CA LEU A 116 6.40 14.25 6.54
C LEU A 116 7.54 14.23 5.51
N GLU A 117 7.33 14.85 4.35
CA GLU A 117 8.32 15.02 3.28
C GLU A 117 9.09 16.33 3.49
N LEU A 118 10.43 16.28 3.48
CA LEU A 118 11.27 17.46 3.61
C LEU A 118 11.84 17.88 2.26
N ASN A 119 11.84 19.19 1.97
CA ASN A 119 12.51 19.77 0.81
C ASN A 119 12.12 19.18 -0.55
N GLY A 120 10.91 18.62 -0.67
CA GLY A 120 10.43 17.95 -1.90
C GLY A 120 11.12 16.62 -2.20
N ASP A 121 11.75 16.00 -1.20
CA ASP A 121 12.53 14.77 -1.33
C ASP A 121 11.91 13.64 -0.50
N LYS A 122 11.24 12.69 -1.16
CA LYS A 122 10.57 11.55 -0.51
C LYS A 122 11.51 10.59 0.22
N TRP A 123 12.82 10.70 -0.03
CA TRP A 123 13.86 9.93 0.67
C TRP A 123 14.29 10.61 1.97
N LYS A 124 14.02 11.92 2.12
CA LYS A 124 14.17 12.67 3.37
C LYS A 124 12.83 12.80 4.07
N ALA A 125 12.32 11.66 4.53
CA ALA A 125 10.97 11.57 5.07
C ALA A 125 10.92 10.93 6.45
N LEU A 126 9.96 11.40 7.25
CA LEU A 126 9.53 10.77 8.50
C LEU A 126 8.10 10.24 8.33
N HIS A 127 7.91 8.96 8.59
CA HIS A 127 6.58 8.34 8.65
C HIS A 127 6.12 8.30 10.10
N LEU A 128 4.95 8.85 10.38
CA LEU A 128 4.32 8.73 11.69
C LEU A 128 3.12 7.80 11.57
N LEU A 129 3.23 6.65 12.21
CA LEU A 129 2.17 5.68 12.34
C LEU A 129 1.43 5.93 13.64
N THR A 130 0.11 6.11 13.58
CA THR A 130 -0.65 6.39 14.80
C THR A 130 -1.79 5.40 14.99
N ASN A 131 -2.13 5.14 16.25
CA ASN A 131 -3.24 4.25 16.59
C ASN A 131 -4.15 4.85 17.64
N ASN A 132 -5.39 4.34 17.69
CA ASN A 132 -6.25 4.57 18.84
C ASN A 132 -5.66 3.79 20.02
N VAL A 133 -5.76 4.34 21.21
CA VAL A 133 -5.38 3.61 22.43
C VAL A 133 -6.25 2.35 22.55
N ASP A 134 -5.62 1.17 22.65
CA ASP A 134 -6.32 -0.03 23.08
C ASP A 134 -6.59 0.06 24.58
N ASP A 135 -7.87 0.13 24.94
CA ASP A 135 -8.34 0.22 26.32
C ASP A 135 -8.39 -1.14 27.02
N ASN A 136 -8.45 -2.25 26.26
CA ASN A 136 -8.54 -3.61 26.80
C ASN A 136 -7.55 -4.57 26.10
N PRO A 137 -6.25 -4.24 26.04
CA PRO A 137 -5.27 -5.13 25.44
C PRO A 137 -5.09 -6.39 26.31
N PRO A 138 -4.89 -7.58 25.72
CA PRO A 138 -4.49 -8.75 26.49
C PRO A 138 -3.12 -8.51 27.13
N THR A 139 -2.89 -9.08 28.31
CA THR A 139 -1.61 -8.95 29.03
C THR A 139 -0.80 -10.24 29.04
N ASN A 140 -1.41 -11.37 28.66
CA ASN A 140 -0.82 -12.70 28.67
C ASN A 140 -1.46 -13.57 27.57
N ASP A 141 -0.86 -14.74 27.32
CA ASP A 141 -1.49 -15.77 26.51
C ASP A 141 -2.82 -16.24 27.13
N THR A 142 -3.73 -16.71 26.28
CA THR A 142 -4.95 -17.42 26.66
C THR A 142 -5.14 -18.63 25.77
N ASP A 143 -6.22 -19.38 25.97
CA ASP A 143 -6.57 -20.48 25.07
C ASP A 143 -6.75 -20.02 23.63
N ASP A 144 -7.14 -18.77 23.35
CA ASP A 144 -7.36 -18.29 21.98
C ASP A 144 -6.35 -17.24 21.53
N ILE A 145 -5.53 -16.70 22.46
CA ILE A 145 -4.61 -15.60 22.17
C ILE A 145 -3.17 -16.02 22.41
N TRP A 146 -2.32 -15.78 21.41
CA TRP A 146 -0.86 -15.74 21.54
C TRP A 146 -0.41 -14.29 21.67
N TYR A 147 0.03 -13.90 22.86
CA TYR A 147 0.41 -12.54 23.21
C TYR A 147 1.92 -12.35 23.12
N PHE A 148 2.34 -11.33 22.37
CA PHE A 148 3.71 -10.85 22.32
C PHE A 148 3.79 -9.50 23.03
N ARG A 149 4.49 -9.48 24.17
CA ARG A 149 4.73 -8.26 24.96
C ARG A 149 5.83 -7.39 24.32
N PRO A 150 6.04 -6.15 24.80
CA PRO A 150 7.11 -5.29 24.28
C PRO A 150 8.49 -5.97 24.31
N GLY A 151 9.27 -5.76 23.26
CA GLY A 151 10.55 -6.44 23.02
C GLY A 151 10.58 -7.30 21.77
N ILE A 152 11.77 -7.78 21.42
CA ILE A 152 11.97 -8.68 20.28
C ILE A 152 11.63 -10.13 20.68
N ASN A 153 10.70 -10.74 19.94
CA ASN A 153 10.28 -12.14 20.05
C ASN A 153 9.79 -12.55 21.45
N GLN A 154 9.18 -11.61 22.18
CA GLN A 154 8.73 -11.81 23.56
C GLN A 154 7.31 -12.42 23.63
N GLY A 155 7.14 -13.64 23.13
CA GLY A 155 5.89 -14.40 23.22
C GLY A 155 6.15 -15.90 23.23
N SER A 156 5.37 -16.67 24.00
CA SER A 156 5.61 -18.12 24.15
C SER A 156 5.48 -18.88 22.82
N ALA A 157 4.62 -18.39 21.92
CA ALA A 157 4.44 -18.93 20.59
C ALA A 157 5.71 -18.85 19.72
N TYR A 158 6.67 -17.97 20.04
CA TYR A 158 7.94 -17.91 19.30
C TYR A 158 8.74 -19.22 19.39
N ALA A 159 8.58 -19.99 20.46
CA ALA A 159 9.19 -21.32 20.59
C ALA A 159 8.65 -22.34 19.56
N LYS A 160 7.55 -22.02 18.87
CA LYS A 160 6.95 -22.84 17.80
C LYS A 160 7.44 -22.46 16.41
N VAL A 161 8.34 -21.47 16.29
CA VAL A 161 8.90 -21.06 15.00
C VAL A 161 9.73 -22.20 14.43
N THR A 162 9.41 -22.63 13.21
CA THR A 162 10.14 -23.65 12.45
C THR A 162 11.04 -22.99 11.41
N ASP A 163 12.13 -23.69 11.06
CA ASP A 163 13.10 -23.27 10.04
C ASP A 163 13.67 -21.86 10.27
N GLY A 164 13.64 -21.41 11.52
CA GLY A 164 14.10 -20.10 11.97
C GLY A 164 13.20 -18.91 11.61
N VAL A 165 12.18 -19.09 10.77
CA VAL A 165 11.41 -17.96 10.21
C VAL A 165 9.90 -18.18 10.08
N ASN A 166 9.35 -19.37 10.33
CA ASN A 166 7.93 -19.66 10.11
C ASN A 166 7.17 -19.92 11.41
N LEU A 167 6.13 -19.14 11.70
CA LEU A 167 5.13 -19.45 12.73
C LEU A 167 3.80 -19.83 12.06
N VAL A 168 3.36 -21.07 12.25
CA VAL A 168 2.06 -21.55 11.76
C VAL A 168 0.98 -21.23 12.79
N VAL A 169 -0.05 -20.51 12.38
CA VAL A 169 -1.15 -20.06 13.24
C VAL A 169 -2.35 -20.99 13.03
N PRO A 170 -2.79 -21.75 14.05
CA PRO A 170 -3.92 -22.67 13.88
C PRO A 170 -5.26 -21.92 13.89
N SER A 171 -6.31 -22.61 13.43
CA SER A 171 -7.70 -22.11 13.46
C SER A 171 -8.11 -21.64 14.86
N GLY A 172 -8.89 -20.57 14.94
CA GLY A 172 -9.37 -19.99 16.20
C GLY A 172 -8.35 -19.15 16.97
N LYS A 173 -7.09 -19.08 16.54
CA LYS A 173 -6.06 -18.32 17.26
C LYS A 173 -5.94 -16.88 16.78
N THR A 174 -5.78 -15.99 17.74
CA THR A 174 -5.38 -14.60 17.52
C THR A 174 -3.97 -14.37 18.02
N ILE A 175 -3.07 -13.91 17.15
CA ILE A 175 -1.81 -13.32 17.56
C ILE A 175 -2.06 -11.87 17.95
N TYR A 176 -1.61 -11.46 19.14
CA TYR A 176 -1.65 -10.06 19.58
C TYR A 176 -0.23 -9.53 19.75
N LEU A 177 0.15 -8.53 18.96
CA LEU A 177 1.43 -7.84 19.05
C LEU A 177 1.24 -6.51 19.79
N ALA A 178 1.70 -6.43 21.04
CA ALA A 178 1.62 -5.18 21.81
C ALA A 178 2.41 -4.04 21.15
N GLY A 179 2.05 -2.79 21.44
CA GLY A 179 2.90 -1.66 21.08
C GLY A 179 4.32 -1.83 21.66
N GLY A 180 5.34 -1.64 20.82
CA GLY A 180 6.73 -1.93 21.17
C GLY A 180 7.14 -3.42 21.09
N ALA A 181 6.23 -4.32 20.72
CA ALA A 181 6.57 -5.71 20.39
C ALA A 181 7.11 -5.80 18.96
N PHE A 182 8.13 -6.63 18.76
CA PHE A 182 8.70 -6.92 17.45
C PHE A 182 8.82 -8.44 17.32
N ILE A 183 8.39 -9.02 16.21
CA ILE A 183 8.63 -10.43 15.89
C ILE A 183 9.49 -10.55 14.63
N THR A 184 10.31 -11.59 14.54
CA THR A 184 11.21 -11.83 13.39
C THR A 184 10.84 -13.11 12.63
N CYS A 185 9.56 -13.44 12.58
CA CYS A 185 9.04 -14.61 11.89
C CYS A 185 7.82 -14.26 11.04
N ARG A 186 7.63 -14.99 9.95
CA ARG A 186 6.44 -14.96 9.11
C ARG A 186 5.28 -15.63 9.83
N LEU A 187 4.12 -14.99 9.78
CA LEU A 187 2.87 -15.56 10.26
C LEU A 187 2.18 -16.30 9.11
N ASN A 188 1.94 -17.60 9.27
CA ASN A 188 1.36 -18.45 8.23
C ASN A 188 -0.04 -18.91 8.65
N PHE A 189 -1.06 -18.50 7.89
CA PHE A 189 -2.46 -18.92 7.99
C PHE A 189 -2.78 -19.85 6.82
N VAL A 190 -2.45 -21.14 6.95
CA VAL A 190 -2.56 -22.11 5.86
C VAL A 190 -3.57 -23.20 6.22
N ASN A 191 -4.63 -23.35 5.41
CA ASN A 191 -5.74 -24.29 5.67
C ASN A 191 -6.41 -24.08 7.04
N VAL A 192 -6.63 -22.83 7.43
CA VAL A 192 -7.19 -22.46 8.73
C VAL A 192 -8.37 -21.51 8.62
N SER A 193 -9.15 -21.40 9.70
CA SER A 193 -10.26 -20.47 9.78
C SER A 193 -10.39 -19.77 11.11
N ASN A 194 -11.02 -18.60 11.09
CA ASN A 194 -11.37 -17.80 12.28
C ASN A 194 -10.13 -17.44 13.10
N SER A 195 -9.06 -17.02 12.43
CA SER A 195 -7.79 -16.66 13.05
C SER A 195 -7.43 -15.22 12.73
N ALA A 196 -6.55 -14.63 13.54
CA ALA A 196 -6.20 -13.23 13.37
C ALA A 196 -4.76 -12.92 13.78
N VAL A 197 -4.25 -11.78 13.30
CA VAL A 197 -3.14 -11.06 13.92
C VAL A 197 -3.59 -9.62 14.14
N ARG A 198 -3.39 -9.10 15.34
CA ARG A 198 -3.78 -7.73 15.71
C ARG A 198 -2.81 -7.04 16.66
N GLY A 199 -2.98 -5.73 16.83
CA GLY A 199 -2.21 -4.90 17.75
C GLY A 199 -1.26 -3.94 17.04
N HIS A 200 -0.44 -3.21 17.79
CA HIS A 200 0.39 -2.10 17.26
C HIS A 200 1.88 -2.46 17.15
N GLY A 201 2.19 -3.75 17.28
CA GLY A 201 3.55 -4.26 17.13
C GLY A 201 3.99 -4.45 15.68
N PHE A 202 5.24 -4.88 15.54
CA PHE A 202 5.96 -4.94 14.28
C PHE A 202 6.36 -6.38 13.91
N ILE A 203 6.37 -6.66 12.61
CA ILE A 203 6.91 -7.87 12.00
C ILE A 203 8.14 -7.47 11.20
N LEU A 204 9.32 -7.89 11.65
CA LEU A 204 10.59 -7.59 11.00
C LEU A 204 10.99 -8.72 10.07
N GLY A 205 11.47 -8.37 8.89
CA GLY A 205 12.15 -9.32 8.00
C GLY A 205 13.32 -10.01 8.73
N PRO A 206 13.43 -11.36 8.64
CA PRO A 206 14.49 -12.09 9.31
C PRO A 206 15.85 -11.80 8.67
N LYS A 207 16.90 -11.77 9.50
CA LYS A 207 18.28 -11.69 9.01
C LYS A 207 18.59 -12.93 8.17
N GLY A 208 19.00 -12.73 6.92
CA GLY A 208 19.25 -13.81 5.95
C GLY A 208 18.10 -14.11 5.00
N GLY A 209 16.94 -13.47 5.17
CA GLY A 209 15.77 -13.63 4.30
C GLY A 209 14.96 -14.90 4.57
N TYR A 210 14.00 -15.16 3.68
CA TYR A 210 13.15 -16.36 3.73
C TYR A 210 13.72 -17.43 2.81
N THR A 211 13.69 -18.69 3.24
CA THR A 211 14.02 -19.84 2.38
C THR A 211 13.04 -19.98 1.21
N HIS A 212 11.76 -19.69 1.46
CA HIS A 212 10.67 -19.70 0.48
C HIS A 212 10.11 -18.29 0.32
N ARG A 213 10.83 -17.46 -0.43
CA ARG A 213 10.51 -16.03 -0.67
C ARG A 213 9.24 -15.86 -1.49
N GLU A 214 8.91 -16.86 -2.31
CA GLU A 214 7.67 -16.97 -3.07
C GLU A 214 6.42 -16.99 -2.17
N LEU A 215 6.53 -17.49 -0.94
CA LEU A 215 5.42 -17.47 0.02
C LEU A 215 5.28 -16.10 0.73
N GLY A 216 5.99 -15.07 0.27
CA GLY A 216 6.00 -13.75 0.87
C GLY A 216 6.82 -13.65 2.16
N GLY A 217 6.72 -12.49 2.81
CA GLY A 217 7.55 -12.07 3.91
C GLY A 217 6.88 -12.09 5.28
N ALA A 218 6.01 -11.12 5.57
CA ALA A 218 5.54 -10.91 6.94
C ALA A 218 4.33 -11.78 7.29
N ILE A 219 3.34 -11.84 6.40
CA ILE A 219 2.09 -12.59 6.60
C ILE A 219 1.79 -13.38 5.33
N HIS A 220 1.50 -14.66 5.47
CA HIS A 220 1.12 -15.54 4.37
C HIS A 220 -0.19 -16.23 4.70
N MET A 221 -1.14 -16.18 3.77
CA MET A 221 -2.43 -16.86 3.86
C MET A 221 -2.63 -17.73 2.62
N SER A 222 -3.03 -18.97 2.84
CA SER A 222 -3.29 -19.92 1.76
C SER A 222 -4.46 -20.82 2.14
N CYS A 223 -5.48 -20.89 1.29
CA CYS A 223 -6.68 -21.68 1.53
C CYS A 223 -7.32 -21.39 2.91
N ALA A 224 -7.37 -20.11 3.29
CA ALA A 224 -7.81 -19.66 4.61
C ALA A 224 -9.18 -18.97 4.56
N THR A 225 -9.93 -19.01 5.66
CA THR A 225 -11.27 -18.40 5.72
C THR A 225 -11.50 -17.60 6.99
N ASN A 226 -12.15 -16.44 6.90
CA ASN A 226 -12.42 -15.57 8.05
C ASN A 226 -11.13 -15.17 8.79
N ILE A 227 -10.18 -14.58 8.07
CA ILE A 227 -8.90 -14.11 8.62
C ILE A 227 -8.94 -12.60 8.82
N ARG A 228 -8.41 -12.12 9.95
CA ARG A 228 -8.29 -10.68 10.24
C ARG A 228 -6.84 -10.27 10.50
N VAL A 229 -6.38 -9.24 9.80
CA VAL A 229 -5.11 -8.55 10.05
C VAL A 229 -5.44 -7.13 10.47
N GLU A 230 -5.03 -6.72 11.68
CA GLU A 230 -5.43 -5.43 12.25
C GLU A 230 -4.28 -4.67 12.90
N GLY A 231 -3.93 -3.49 12.38
CA GLY A 231 -3.04 -2.52 13.04
C GLY A 231 -1.54 -2.83 13.00
N VAL A 232 -1.14 -4.06 12.68
CA VAL A 232 0.27 -4.47 12.69
C VAL A 232 1.08 -3.85 11.54
N THR A 233 2.38 -3.71 11.75
CA THR A 233 3.31 -3.11 10.76
C THR A 233 4.38 -4.11 10.34
N SER A 234 4.62 -4.28 9.04
CA SER A 234 5.76 -5.05 8.53
C SER A 234 6.88 -4.13 8.04
N LEU A 235 8.12 -4.48 8.39
CA LEU A 235 9.33 -3.76 7.97
C LEU A 235 10.35 -4.72 7.36
N GLY A 236 10.85 -4.38 6.17
CA GLY A 236 11.92 -5.13 5.52
C GLY A 236 11.53 -6.53 5.08
N ALA A 237 10.24 -6.73 4.72
CA ALA A 237 9.81 -7.97 4.10
C ALA A 237 10.57 -8.21 2.78
N ASN A 238 10.92 -9.47 2.55
CA ASN A 238 11.57 -9.94 1.33
C ASN A 238 10.53 -10.76 0.57
N GLY A 239 10.15 -10.34 -0.63
CA GLY A 239 8.94 -10.88 -1.27
C GLY A 239 7.69 -10.10 -0.82
N PHE A 240 6.53 -10.63 -1.16
CA PHE A 240 5.22 -10.06 -0.85
C PHE A 240 5.03 -9.87 0.65
N SER A 241 4.84 -8.65 1.13
CA SER A 241 4.76 -8.41 2.56
C SER A 241 3.57 -9.13 3.19
N LEU A 242 2.42 -9.12 2.50
CA LEU A 242 1.24 -9.92 2.83
C LEU A 242 0.72 -10.59 1.57
N SER A 243 0.71 -11.92 1.52
CA SER A 243 0.08 -12.69 0.43
C SER A 243 -1.15 -13.44 0.93
N ALA A 244 -2.22 -13.48 0.10
CA ALA A 244 -3.41 -14.26 0.36
C ALA A 244 -3.89 -14.97 -0.91
N GLY A 245 -3.76 -16.30 -0.94
CA GLY A 245 -4.19 -17.15 -2.05
C GLY A 245 -5.31 -18.10 -1.67
N GLU A 246 -6.30 -18.26 -2.56
CA GLU A 246 -7.49 -19.10 -2.31
C GLU A 246 -8.22 -18.78 -0.99
N CYS A 247 -8.21 -17.51 -0.61
CA CYS A 247 -8.76 -17.06 0.66
C CYS A 247 -10.21 -16.59 0.50
N HIS A 248 -10.98 -16.75 1.59
CA HIS A 248 -12.39 -16.36 1.65
C HIS A 248 -12.64 -15.50 2.89
N ASN A 249 -13.29 -14.34 2.72
CA ASN A 249 -13.63 -13.43 3.83
C ASN A 249 -12.39 -13.01 4.63
N VAL A 250 -11.50 -12.23 4.03
CA VAL A 250 -10.32 -11.68 4.71
C VAL A 250 -10.47 -10.18 4.88
N ILE A 251 -10.19 -9.69 6.09
CA ILE A 251 -10.14 -8.25 6.38
C ILE A 251 -8.71 -7.88 6.77
N ILE A 252 -8.13 -6.98 5.99
CA ILE A 252 -6.83 -6.35 6.22
C ILE A 252 -7.14 -4.89 6.56
N ASP A 253 -7.06 -4.55 7.83
CA ASP A 253 -7.42 -3.23 8.36
C ASP A 253 -6.21 -2.59 9.01
N ARG A 254 -5.80 -1.41 8.55
CA ARG A 254 -4.67 -0.67 9.12
C ARG A 254 -3.37 -1.49 9.13
N TYR A 255 -3.16 -2.29 8.10
CA TYR A 255 -1.87 -2.90 7.87
C TYR A 255 -0.91 -1.86 7.30
N ARG A 256 0.31 -1.81 7.83
CA ARG A 256 1.38 -0.98 7.26
C ARG A 256 2.52 -1.83 6.77
N SER A 257 3.12 -1.44 5.65
CA SER A 257 4.21 -2.19 5.04
C SER A 257 5.28 -1.27 4.49
N PHE A 258 6.54 -1.63 4.75
CA PHE A 258 7.74 -0.99 4.22
C PHE A 258 8.73 -2.04 3.70
N SER A 259 9.18 -1.90 2.47
CA SER A 259 10.10 -2.86 1.82
C SER A 259 11.17 -2.18 0.95
N SER A 260 12.25 -2.90 0.68
CA SER A 260 13.43 -2.39 -0.04
C SER A 260 14.16 -3.45 -0.88
N ALA A 261 13.45 -4.50 -1.28
CA ALA A 261 13.99 -5.64 -2.01
C ALA A 261 13.09 -5.95 -3.21
N GLY A 262 13.60 -6.62 -4.25
CA GLY A 262 12.79 -6.94 -5.44
C GLY A 262 11.61 -7.84 -5.09
N ASN A 263 10.47 -7.73 -5.80
CA ASN A 263 9.20 -8.31 -5.35
C ASN A 263 8.86 -7.85 -3.93
N GLY A 264 9.14 -6.60 -3.61
CA GLY A 264 8.91 -6.01 -2.29
C GLY A 264 7.46 -5.59 -2.09
N ASP A 265 6.51 -6.34 -2.63
CA ASP A 265 5.11 -5.94 -2.73
C ASP A 265 4.49 -5.73 -1.34
N GLY A 266 3.40 -4.95 -1.30
CA GLY A 266 2.64 -4.69 -0.08
C GLY A 266 1.65 -5.80 0.21
N VAL A 267 0.51 -5.79 -0.50
CA VAL A 267 -0.58 -6.75 -0.33
C VAL A 267 -0.91 -7.41 -1.67
N ASP A 268 -0.82 -8.73 -1.70
CA ASP A 268 -1.01 -9.54 -2.90
C ASP A 268 -2.15 -10.53 -2.70
N ILE A 269 -3.15 -10.46 -3.58
CA ILE A 269 -4.33 -11.32 -3.54
C ILE A 269 -4.34 -12.22 -4.77
N PHE A 270 -4.55 -13.51 -4.56
CA PHE A 270 -4.62 -14.53 -5.61
C PHE A 270 -5.90 -15.35 -5.44
N CYS A 271 -6.68 -15.54 -6.51
CA CYS A 271 -7.81 -16.48 -6.57
C CYS A 271 -8.74 -16.43 -5.33
N SER A 272 -9.11 -15.24 -4.87
CA SER A 272 -9.74 -15.05 -3.55
C SER A 272 -11.07 -14.32 -3.62
N THR A 273 -11.96 -14.60 -2.66
CA THR A 273 -13.31 -14.02 -2.61
C THR A 273 -13.58 -13.30 -1.29
N GLY A 274 -14.25 -12.14 -1.34
CA GLY A 274 -14.67 -11.43 -0.14
C GLY A 274 -13.48 -10.83 0.61
N ILE A 275 -12.68 -10.03 -0.08
CA ILE A 275 -11.46 -9.42 0.49
C ILE A 275 -11.72 -7.95 0.75
N THR A 276 -11.40 -7.47 1.94
CA THR A 276 -11.42 -6.05 2.29
C THR A 276 -10.04 -5.60 2.73
N ILE A 277 -9.46 -4.64 2.01
CA ILE A 277 -8.22 -3.94 2.37
C ILE A 277 -8.59 -2.50 2.72
N GLN A 278 -8.37 -2.07 3.96
CA GLN A 278 -8.79 -0.75 4.39
C GLN A 278 -7.84 -0.08 5.37
N ASN A 279 -7.80 1.26 5.36
CA ASN A 279 -7.01 2.08 6.29
C ASN A 279 -5.49 1.80 6.25
N CYS A 280 -4.97 1.22 5.16
CA CYS A 280 -3.58 0.80 5.07
C CYS A 280 -2.63 1.95 4.65
N PHE A 281 -1.38 1.86 5.09
CA PHE A 281 -0.28 2.70 4.60
C PHE A 281 0.82 1.80 4.03
N LEU A 282 1.01 1.82 2.72
CA LEU A 282 1.88 0.89 2.01
C LEU A 282 2.95 1.67 1.24
N ARG A 283 4.22 1.52 1.65
CA ARG A 283 5.38 2.09 0.96
C ARG A 283 6.32 0.96 0.55
N ASN A 284 6.27 0.58 -0.72
CA ASN A 284 6.84 -0.69 -1.15
C ASN A 284 7.78 -0.50 -2.34
N SER A 285 8.84 -1.31 -2.40
CA SER A 285 9.78 -1.35 -3.52
C SER A 285 9.32 -2.27 -4.65
N ASP A 286 8.01 -2.37 -4.84
CA ASP A 286 7.26 -3.06 -5.90
C ASP A 286 5.77 -2.68 -5.72
N ASP A 287 4.84 -3.46 -6.28
CA ASP A 287 3.41 -3.20 -6.17
C ASP A 287 2.92 -2.98 -4.73
N THR A 288 2.23 -1.86 -4.45
CA THR A 288 1.66 -1.69 -3.10
C THR A 288 0.43 -2.56 -2.88
N VAL A 289 -0.43 -2.69 -3.89
CA VAL A 289 -1.56 -3.65 -3.89
C VAL A 289 -1.62 -4.33 -5.25
N ALA A 290 -1.60 -5.66 -5.24
CA ALA A 290 -1.69 -6.47 -6.45
C ALA A 290 -2.85 -7.47 -6.37
N LEU A 291 -3.69 -7.49 -7.41
CA LEU A 291 -4.73 -8.51 -7.61
C LEU A 291 -4.31 -9.41 -8.77
N TYR A 292 -3.78 -10.57 -8.42
CA TYR A 292 -3.41 -11.62 -9.35
C TYR A 292 -4.53 -12.65 -9.48
N SER A 293 -4.54 -13.37 -10.60
CA SER A 293 -5.36 -14.59 -10.72
C SER A 293 -4.47 -15.79 -10.37
N HIS A 294 -4.40 -16.80 -11.23
CA HIS A 294 -3.63 -18.00 -10.95
C HIS A 294 -2.12 -17.75 -10.81
N ARG A 295 -1.56 -18.30 -9.73
CA ARG A 295 -0.12 -18.43 -9.53
C ARG A 295 0.14 -19.67 -8.67
N TRP A 296 1.15 -20.44 -9.04
CA TRP A 296 1.52 -21.68 -8.34
C TRP A 296 0.34 -22.63 -8.19
N ASP A 297 0.06 -23.09 -6.97
CA ASP A 297 -1.02 -24.01 -6.67
C ASP A 297 -2.30 -23.28 -6.22
N TRP A 298 -2.44 -21.99 -6.51
CA TRP A 298 -3.67 -21.24 -6.28
C TRP A 298 -4.52 -21.13 -7.52
N TYR A 299 -5.79 -21.54 -7.41
CA TYR A 299 -6.73 -21.66 -8.52
C TYR A 299 -8.06 -20.99 -8.19
N GLY A 300 -8.71 -20.48 -9.23
CA GLY A 300 -10.09 -20.00 -9.14
C GLY A 300 -10.24 -18.50 -9.37
N ASP A 301 -11.48 -18.10 -9.57
CA ASP A 301 -11.85 -16.71 -9.80
C ASP A 301 -11.57 -15.86 -8.57
N SER A 302 -11.30 -14.58 -8.80
CA SER A 302 -11.28 -13.56 -7.74
C SER A 302 -12.53 -12.70 -7.83
N LYS A 303 -13.24 -12.51 -6.71
CA LYS A 303 -14.46 -11.69 -6.72
C LYS A 303 -14.77 -11.03 -5.39
N ASP A 304 -15.57 -9.97 -5.43
CA ASP A 304 -16.04 -9.25 -4.26
C ASP A 304 -14.86 -8.69 -3.44
N ILE A 305 -14.08 -7.83 -4.07
CA ILE A 305 -12.87 -7.22 -3.48
C ILE A 305 -13.11 -5.73 -3.26
N LEU A 306 -12.89 -5.27 -2.03
CA LEU A 306 -12.96 -3.87 -1.63
C LEU A 306 -11.59 -3.39 -1.16
N ILE A 307 -11.08 -2.32 -1.77
CA ILE A 307 -9.88 -1.60 -1.35
C ILE A 307 -10.29 -0.16 -1.03
N GLN A 308 -10.10 0.30 0.21
CA GLN A 308 -10.56 1.65 0.58
C GLN A 308 -9.72 2.37 1.62
N ASP A 309 -9.73 3.70 1.60
CA ASP A 309 -9.12 4.52 2.65
C ASP A 309 -7.61 4.25 2.83
N CYS A 310 -6.89 3.95 1.74
CA CYS A 310 -5.47 3.59 1.76
C CYS A 310 -4.58 4.72 1.26
N VAL A 311 -3.36 4.78 1.81
CA VAL A 311 -2.26 5.63 1.33
C VAL A 311 -1.19 4.72 0.72
N LEU A 312 -0.87 4.95 -0.55
CA LEU A 312 0.02 4.12 -1.35
C LEU A 312 1.22 4.93 -1.85
N LEU A 313 2.41 4.38 -1.67
CA LEU A 313 3.67 4.95 -2.16
C LEU A 313 4.53 3.85 -2.76
N PRO A 314 4.28 3.47 -4.03
CA PRO A 314 5.18 2.59 -4.77
C PRO A 314 6.49 3.32 -5.08
N ASP A 315 7.58 2.88 -4.46
CA ASP A 315 8.93 3.33 -4.81
C ASP A 315 9.44 2.64 -6.11
N ILE A 316 8.80 1.53 -6.52
CA ILE A 316 8.95 0.81 -7.79
C ILE A 316 7.57 0.25 -8.19
N ALA A 317 7.34 -0.04 -9.47
CA ALA A 317 6.15 -0.68 -10.02
C ALA A 317 4.86 0.13 -9.77
N HIS A 318 3.77 -0.51 -9.32
CA HIS A 318 2.43 0.08 -9.39
C HIS A 318 1.88 0.42 -7.99
N ALA A 319 1.03 1.44 -7.91
CA ALA A 319 0.24 1.61 -6.68
C ALA A 319 -0.84 0.52 -6.63
N ILE A 320 -1.51 0.31 -7.75
CA ILE A 320 -2.51 -0.75 -7.90
C ILE A 320 -2.19 -1.51 -9.18
N ASN A 321 -1.96 -2.81 -9.04
CA ASN A 321 -1.80 -3.74 -10.15
C ASN A 321 -2.93 -4.77 -10.14
N MET A 322 -3.44 -5.11 -11.32
CA MET A 322 -4.42 -6.16 -11.52
C MET A 322 -4.06 -6.96 -12.77
N GLY A 323 -3.69 -8.23 -12.63
CA GLY A 323 -3.39 -9.11 -13.78
C GLY A 323 -1.95 -9.58 -13.88
N THR A 324 -1.39 -9.70 -15.08
CA THR A 324 -0.12 -10.40 -15.38
C THR A 324 -0.17 -11.92 -15.26
N HIS A 325 -0.62 -12.49 -14.14
CA HIS A 325 -0.58 -13.95 -13.91
C HIS A 325 -1.95 -14.62 -14.05
N GLY A 326 -2.02 -15.73 -14.80
CA GLY A 326 -3.25 -16.50 -15.04
C GLY A 326 -2.99 -17.94 -15.51
N ASN A 327 -4.06 -18.68 -15.79
CA ASN A 327 -4.01 -20.07 -16.25
C ASN A 327 -4.71 -20.25 -17.61
N PRO A 328 -3.98 -20.27 -18.74
CA PRO A 328 -4.62 -20.45 -20.04
C PRO A 328 -5.36 -21.78 -20.21
N ALA A 329 -4.97 -22.83 -19.47
CA ALA A 329 -5.64 -24.13 -19.54
C ALA A 329 -6.99 -24.13 -18.81
N LYS A 330 -7.14 -23.28 -17.80
CA LYS A 330 -8.40 -23.09 -17.06
C LYS A 330 -8.57 -21.61 -16.68
N PRO A 331 -8.89 -20.75 -17.66
CA PRO A 331 -8.81 -19.30 -17.48
C PRO A 331 -9.71 -18.76 -16.38
N GLU A 332 -9.15 -17.89 -15.55
CA GLU A 332 -9.86 -17.26 -14.43
C GLU A 332 -10.51 -15.92 -14.82
N THR A 333 -11.43 -15.48 -13.97
CA THR A 333 -12.09 -14.19 -14.02
C THR A 333 -11.87 -13.44 -12.71
N THR A 334 -11.47 -12.18 -12.80
CA THR A 334 -11.47 -11.24 -11.67
C THR A 334 -12.64 -10.27 -11.86
N SER A 335 -13.57 -10.22 -10.91
CA SER A 335 -14.80 -9.43 -11.05
C SER A 335 -15.30 -8.77 -9.77
N ASN A 336 -16.15 -7.74 -9.89
CA ASN A 336 -16.71 -7.00 -8.75
C ASN A 336 -15.63 -6.47 -7.79
N VAL A 337 -14.76 -5.62 -8.33
CA VAL A 337 -13.70 -4.95 -7.58
C VAL A 337 -14.08 -3.49 -7.36
N THR A 338 -14.10 -3.05 -6.12
CA THR A 338 -14.27 -1.63 -5.76
C THR A 338 -13.01 -1.10 -5.11
N ILE A 339 -12.45 -0.04 -5.67
CA ILE A 339 -11.31 0.71 -5.12
C ILE A 339 -11.80 2.12 -4.85
N ARG A 340 -11.69 2.61 -3.61
CA ARG A 340 -12.19 3.96 -3.30
C ARG A 340 -11.41 4.73 -2.26
N ASN A 341 -11.40 6.05 -2.38
CA ASN A 341 -10.75 6.92 -1.41
C ASN A 341 -9.26 6.58 -1.21
N ILE A 342 -8.47 6.65 -2.28
CA ILE A 342 -7.04 6.29 -2.27
C ILE A 342 -6.19 7.54 -2.48
N ASP A 343 -5.15 7.70 -1.66
CA ASP A 343 -4.08 8.67 -1.90
C ASP A 343 -2.84 7.94 -2.42
N ILE A 344 -2.35 8.33 -3.59
CA ILE A 344 -1.12 7.82 -4.17
C ILE A 344 -0.08 8.94 -4.13
N LEU A 345 0.91 8.79 -3.26
CA LEU A 345 1.83 9.89 -2.89
C LEU A 345 2.88 10.17 -3.98
N ASP A 346 3.37 9.13 -4.64
CA ASP A 346 4.25 9.22 -5.80
C ASP A 346 4.20 7.91 -6.59
N HIS A 347 4.47 7.97 -7.89
CA HIS A 347 4.70 6.81 -8.75
C HIS A 347 5.99 7.01 -9.55
N GLU A 348 6.88 6.02 -9.47
CA GLU A 348 8.20 6.03 -10.11
C GLU A 348 8.53 4.66 -10.71
N GLU A 349 8.07 4.42 -11.94
CA GLU A 349 8.42 3.21 -12.70
C GLU A 349 9.20 3.57 -13.97
N ASN A 350 10.32 2.90 -14.20
CA ASN A 350 11.23 3.15 -15.33
C ASN A 350 11.02 2.17 -16.49
N GLN A 351 10.51 0.97 -16.21
CA GLN A 351 10.23 -0.09 -17.17
C GLN A 351 8.92 0.21 -17.90
N MET A 352 9.03 0.67 -19.15
CA MET A 352 7.89 1.05 -20.00
C MET A 352 6.76 0.00 -20.07
N TRP A 353 7.10 -1.30 -19.96
CA TRP A 353 6.12 -2.39 -19.99
C TRP A 353 5.15 -2.38 -18.79
N TYR A 354 5.54 -1.75 -17.69
CA TYR A 354 4.87 -1.78 -16.38
C TYR A 354 4.64 -0.37 -15.81
N GLN A 355 4.66 0.68 -16.65
CA GLN A 355 4.55 2.06 -16.20
C GLN A 355 3.11 2.50 -15.83
N GLY A 356 2.39 1.81 -14.94
CA GLY A 356 1.04 2.21 -14.53
C GLY A 356 0.95 2.60 -13.06
N CYS A 357 0.50 3.82 -12.75
CA CYS A 357 0.11 4.14 -11.38
C CYS A 357 -1.07 3.26 -10.95
N ILE A 358 -2.08 3.15 -11.83
CA ILE A 358 -3.17 2.18 -11.74
C ILE A 358 -3.14 1.30 -13.00
N ALA A 359 -2.83 0.02 -12.82
CA ALA A 359 -2.70 -0.96 -13.90
C ALA A 359 -3.79 -2.05 -13.84
N ILE A 360 -4.34 -2.35 -15.01
CA ILE A 360 -5.19 -3.52 -15.28
C ILE A 360 -4.61 -4.20 -16.51
N ASN A 361 -3.90 -5.29 -16.31
CA ASN A 361 -3.08 -5.95 -17.32
C ASN A 361 -3.55 -7.41 -17.49
N ALA A 362 -4.66 -7.59 -18.20
CA ALA A 362 -5.21 -8.91 -18.49
C ALA A 362 -4.25 -9.71 -19.38
N ALA A 363 -3.75 -10.83 -18.87
CA ALA A 363 -2.86 -11.77 -19.53
C ALA A 363 -3.29 -13.20 -19.23
N ASP A 364 -2.65 -14.19 -19.86
CA ASP A 364 -2.85 -15.62 -19.60
C ASP A 364 -4.31 -16.07 -19.64
N MET A 365 -5.05 -15.57 -20.63
CA MET A 365 -6.48 -15.79 -20.83
C MET A 365 -7.38 -15.27 -19.68
N ASN A 366 -6.87 -14.53 -18.71
CA ASN A 366 -7.72 -13.95 -17.68
C ASN A 366 -8.71 -12.94 -18.25
N LEU A 367 -9.87 -12.84 -17.59
CA LEU A 367 -10.88 -11.82 -17.83
C LEU A 367 -10.95 -10.89 -16.61
N PHE A 368 -10.85 -9.59 -16.83
CA PHE A 368 -11.10 -8.59 -15.79
C PHE A 368 -12.38 -7.83 -16.13
N GLN A 369 -13.35 -7.80 -15.20
CA GLN A 369 -14.61 -7.11 -15.45
C GLN A 369 -15.25 -6.50 -14.21
N ASP A 370 -16.14 -5.53 -14.41
CA ASP A 370 -16.96 -4.92 -13.35
C ASP A 370 -16.08 -4.34 -12.22
N ILE A 371 -15.25 -3.37 -12.61
CA ILE A 371 -14.26 -2.72 -11.75
C ILE A 371 -14.65 -1.25 -11.59
N HIS A 372 -14.81 -0.81 -10.34
CA HIS A 372 -15.14 0.57 -10.00
C HIS A 372 -14.03 1.19 -9.17
N ILE A 373 -13.44 2.26 -9.68
CA ILE A 373 -12.32 2.99 -9.06
C ILE A 373 -12.80 4.42 -8.84
N GLU A 374 -12.98 4.84 -7.59
CA GLU A 374 -13.54 6.15 -7.27
C GLU A 374 -12.74 6.97 -6.25
N ASN A 375 -12.74 8.30 -6.39
CA ASN A 375 -12.12 9.21 -5.44
C ASN A 375 -10.64 8.85 -5.19
N VAL A 376 -9.84 8.85 -6.26
CA VAL A 376 -8.40 8.56 -6.20
C VAL A 376 -7.60 9.82 -6.48
N ARG A 377 -6.61 10.11 -5.64
CA ARG A 377 -5.79 11.32 -5.70
C ARG A 377 -4.33 10.93 -5.89
N VAL A 378 -3.81 11.17 -7.08
CA VAL A 378 -2.40 10.97 -7.41
C VAL A 378 -1.67 12.29 -7.24
N GLU A 379 -0.88 12.38 -6.17
CA GLU A 379 -0.19 13.63 -5.80
C GLU A 379 1.00 13.92 -6.70
N ARG A 380 1.68 12.87 -7.17
CA ARG A 380 2.88 12.99 -7.99
C ARG A 380 3.07 11.75 -8.86
N ILE A 381 3.54 11.98 -10.08
CA ILE A 381 4.21 10.97 -10.90
C ILE A 381 5.62 11.49 -11.17
N THR A 382 6.61 10.96 -10.44
CA THR A 382 8.02 11.19 -10.74
C THR A 382 8.37 10.62 -12.12
N ARG A 383 7.89 9.41 -12.44
CA ARG A 383 7.98 8.83 -13.77
C ARG A 383 6.96 7.70 -13.94
N GLY A 384 6.25 7.68 -15.06
CA GLY A 384 5.34 6.59 -15.40
C GLY A 384 4.08 7.10 -16.09
N GLN A 385 2.99 6.33 -16.04
CA GLN A 385 1.70 6.68 -16.62
C GLN A 385 0.63 6.71 -15.52
N LEU A 386 -0.44 7.47 -15.73
CA LEU A 386 -1.56 7.46 -14.80
C LEU A 386 -2.33 6.12 -14.86
N PHE A 387 -2.71 5.71 -16.08
CA PHE A 387 -3.41 4.45 -16.30
C PHE A 387 -2.65 3.54 -17.26
N ASN A 388 -2.66 2.25 -16.97
CA ASN A 388 -2.17 1.20 -17.86
C ASN A 388 -3.19 0.07 -17.94
N VAL A 389 -4.13 0.16 -18.87
CA VAL A 389 -5.24 -0.78 -19.06
C VAL A 389 -5.02 -1.57 -20.34
N ARG A 390 -4.51 -2.79 -20.24
CA ARG A 390 -4.04 -3.55 -21.40
C ARG A 390 -4.49 -4.99 -21.33
N VAL A 391 -5.02 -5.49 -22.44
CA VAL A 391 -4.88 -6.92 -22.74
C VAL A 391 -3.48 -7.11 -23.31
N MET A 392 -2.66 -7.91 -22.63
CA MET A 392 -1.25 -8.03 -22.96
C MET A 392 -0.77 -9.48 -22.98
N GLN A 393 0.28 -9.69 -23.76
CA GLN A 393 1.16 -10.84 -23.65
C GLN A 393 2.60 -10.32 -23.73
N ASN A 394 3.46 -10.77 -22.82
CA ASN A 394 4.89 -10.58 -22.90
C ASN A 394 5.62 -11.91 -22.64
N GLY A 395 6.81 -12.08 -23.21
CA GLY A 395 7.57 -13.32 -23.08
C GLY A 395 8.25 -13.54 -21.73
N MET A 396 8.14 -12.60 -20.78
CA MET A 396 8.79 -12.68 -19.48
C MET A 396 7.91 -13.37 -18.43
N TRP A 397 6.61 -13.03 -18.40
CA TRP A 397 5.71 -13.44 -17.32
C TRP A 397 4.47 -14.21 -17.76
N THR A 398 4.20 -14.26 -19.07
CA THR A 398 2.91 -14.71 -19.60
C THR A 398 3.11 -15.66 -20.78
N THR A 399 2.15 -16.52 -21.01
CA THR A 399 2.14 -17.53 -22.07
C THR A 399 1.04 -17.30 -23.10
N ALA A 400 0.01 -16.52 -22.77
CA ALA A 400 -1.07 -16.13 -23.68
C ALA A 400 -1.54 -14.68 -23.41
N PRO A 401 -2.21 -14.00 -24.36
CA PRO A 401 -2.89 -12.74 -24.07
C PRO A 401 -4.09 -12.98 -23.14
N GLY A 402 -4.55 -11.95 -22.45
CA GLY A 402 -5.81 -12.00 -21.70
C GLY A 402 -7.02 -12.19 -22.60
N ARG A 403 -8.16 -12.59 -22.02
CA ARG A 403 -9.43 -12.70 -22.75
C ARG A 403 -10.01 -11.33 -23.07
N ALA A 404 -10.17 -10.46 -22.07
CA ALA A 404 -10.64 -9.08 -22.23
C ALA A 404 -10.49 -8.28 -20.93
N ILE A 405 -10.68 -6.97 -21.04
CA ILE A 405 -10.99 -6.08 -19.91
C ILE A 405 -12.32 -5.38 -20.21
N ARG A 406 -13.31 -5.45 -19.31
CA ARG A 406 -14.66 -4.95 -19.58
C ARG A 406 -15.27 -4.17 -18.41
N ASN A 407 -16.06 -3.15 -18.69
CA ASN A 407 -16.87 -2.44 -17.69
C ASN A 407 -16.01 -1.90 -16.53
N VAL A 408 -15.09 -1.00 -16.86
CA VAL A 408 -14.24 -0.33 -15.86
C VAL A 408 -14.67 1.12 -15.76
N THR A 409 -14.96 1.58 -14.54
CA THR A 409 -15.29 2.97 -14.26
C THR A 409 -14.21 3.60 -13.40
N PHE A 410 -13.66 4.72 -13.85
CA PHE A 410 -12.80 5.62 -13.11
C PHE A 410 -13.60 6.88 -12.79
N LYS A 411 -13.97 7.09 -11.54
CA LYS A 411 -14.79 8.23 -11.10
C LYS A 411 -14.01 9.12 -10.14
N ASP A 412 -14.04 10.43 -10.35
CA ASP A 412 -13.38 11.40 -9.45
C ASP A 412 -11.88 11.07 -9.22
N VAL A 413 -11.17 10.73 -10.31
CA VAL A 413 -9.72 10.50 -10.29
C VAL A 413 -8.99 11.79 -10.61
N VAL A 414 -8.03 12.17 -9.77
CA VAL A 414 -7.26 13.41 -9.89
C VAL A 414 -5.78 13.10 -9.99
N LEU A 415 -5.10 13.64 -11.00
CA LEU A 415 -3.64 13.70 -11.10
C LEU A 415 -3.16 15.15 -10.97
N ASN A 416 -2.32 15.41 -9.97
CA ASN A 416 -1.63 16.68 -9.83
C ASN A 416 -0.42 16.74 -10.79
N MET A 417 -0.46 17.69 -11.73
CA MET A 417 0.62 17.91 -12.69
C MET A 417 1.72 18.85 -12.18
N HIS A 418 1.48 19.63 -11.12
CA HIS A 418 2.44 20.60 -10.60
C HIS A 418 3.69 19.93 -10.01
N ASP A 419 3.49 18.87 -9.23
CA ASP A 419 4.59 18.15 -8.56
C ASP A 419 5.13 16.98 -9.41
N SER A 420 4.46 16.64 -10.51
CA SER A 420 4.84 15.56 -11.43
C SER A 420 6.01 15.97 -12.33
N LYS A 421 6.82 14.99 -12.75
CA LYS A 421 8.02 15.23 -13.59
C LYS A 421 7.86 14.64 -14.99
N VAL A 422 7.85 13.31 -15.12
CA VAL A 422 7.77 12.63 -16.42
C VAL A 422 6.49 11.80 -16.48
N VAL A 423 5.39 12.42 -16.92
CA VAL A 423 4.11 11.76 -17.13
C VAL A 423 4.02 11.28 -18.57
N ASN A 424 4.22 9.98 -18.78
CA ASN A 424 4.06 9.32 -20.07
C ASN A 424 2.58 9.10 -20.39
N PRO A 425 2.23 8.93 -21.68
CA PRO A 425 0.87 8.63 -22.08
C PRO A 425 0.32 7.37 -21.40
N SER A 426 -0.86 7.51 -20.79
CA SER A 426 -1.66 6.38 -20.32
C SER A 426 -2.02 5.48 -21.50
N MET A 427 -2.00 4.17 -21.28
CA MET A 427 -2.21 3.19 -22.34
C MET A 427 -3.52 2.44 -22.10
N ILE A 428 -4.44 2.50 -23.07
CA ILE A 428 -5.63 1.64 -23.13
C ILE A 428 -5.50 0.77 -24.37
N LEU A 429 -5.19 -0.52 -24.25
CA LEU A 429 -4.89 -1.36 -25.41
C LEU A 429 -5.60 -2.71 -25.35
N GLY A 430 -6.39 -3.01 -26.39
CA GLY A 430 -6.73 -4.41 -26.69
C GLY A 430 -5.58 -5.10 -27.43
N TYR A 431 -5.59 -6.42 -27.43
CA TYR A 431 -4.54 -7.24 -28.07
C TYR A 431 -4.92 -7.69 -29.49
N GLY A 432 -6.21 -7.88 -29.75
CA GLY A 432 -6.71 -8.35 -31.04
C GLY A 432 -8.24 -8.22 -31.14
N GLN A 433 -8.81 -8.62 -32.27
CA GLN A 433 -10.27 -8.54 -32.50
C GLN A 433 -11.09 -9.29 -31.44
N GLU A 434 -10.56 -10.39 -30.90
CA GLU A 434 -11.23 -11.18 -29.86
C GLU A 434 -10.79 -10.77 -28.44
N GLN A 435 -9.61 -10.15 -28.30
CA GLN A 435 -9.00 -9.76 -27.03
C GLN A 435 -9.11 -8.25 -26.80
N GLN A 436 -10.33 -7.79 -26.55
CA GLN A 436 -10.66 -6.36 -26.53
C GLN A 436 -10.60 -5.73 -25.13
N VAL A 437 -10.49 -4.40 -25.12
CA VAL A 437 -10.81 -3.57 -23.95
C VAL A 437 -12.13 -2.85 -24.24
N GLU A 438 -13.15 -3.05 -23.41
CA GLU A 438 -14.50 -2.60 -23.70
C GLU A 438 -15.12 -1.83 -22.51
N ASN A 439 -15.86 -0.76 -22.81
CA ASN A 439 -16.63 0.02 -21.84
C ASN A 439 -15.77 0.59 -20.69
N ILE A 440 -14.83 1.47 -21.04
CA ILE A 440 -14.03 2.22 -20.07
C ILE A 440 -14.63 3.60 -19.88
N ILE A 441 -15.12 3.89 -18.68
CA ILE A 441 -15.76 5.16 -18.36
C ILE A 441 -14.83 5.97 -17.46
N PHE A 442 -14.51 7.18 -17.87
CA PHE A 442 -13.88 8.20 -17.03
C PHE A 442 -14.94 9.23 -16.67
N GLU A 443 -15.34 9.30 -15.40
CA GLU A 443 -16.24 10.31 -14.87
C GLU A 443 -15.45 11.29 -13.99
N ASN A 444 -15.49 12.58 -14.29
CA ASN A 444 -14.77 13.64 -13.56
C ASN A 444 -13.26 13.39 -13.42
N LEU A 445 -12.64 12.78 -14.43
CA LEU A 445 -11.19 12.68 -14.51
C LEU A 445 -10.59 14.09 -14.57
N LYS A 446 -9.70 14.42 -13.62
CA LYS A 446 -8.99 15.68 -13.58
C LYS A 446 -7.49 15.46 -13.74
N VAL A 447 -6.89 16.09 -14.75
CA VAL A 447 -5.44 16.06 -14.99
C VAL A 447 -4.93 17.49 -14.99
N GLY A 448 -4.12 17.84 -13.97
CA GLY A 448 -3.76 19.22 -13.68
C GLY A 448 -5.03 20.05 -13.42
N ASP A 449 -5.18 21.17 -14.12
CA ASP A 449 -6.35 22.05 -13.97
C ASP A 449 -7.55 21.65 -14.83
N ASN A 450 -7.40 20.64 -15.69
CA ASN A 450 -8.42 20.27 -16.67
C ASN A 450 -9.28 19.11 -16.19
N ILE A 451 -10.60 19.30 -16.19
CA ILE A 451 -11.56 18.20 -16.11
C ILE A 451 -11.78 17.69 -17.54
N ILE A 452 -11.58 16.40 -17.76
CA ILE A 452 -11.55 15.78 -19.09
C ILE A 452 -12.95 15.26 -19.44
N HIS A 453 -13.50 15.71 -20.57
CA HIS A 453 -14.86 15.33 -20.99
C HIS A 453 -15.10 15.51 -22.50
N GLU A 454 -16.18 14.89 -23.01
CA GLU A 454 -16.54 14.92 -24.44
C GLU A 454 -16.75 16.33 -25.00
N ASP A 455 -17.35 17.24 -24.22
CA ASP A 455 -17.66 18.61 -24.67
C ASP A 455 -16.45 19.56 -24.72
N MET A 456 -15.21 19.09 -24.47
CA MET A 456 -14.02 19.93 -24.60
C MET A 456 -13.80 20.36 -26.06
N ASN A 457 -13.44 21.64 -26.24
CA ASN A 457 -13.08 22.21 -27.54
C ASN A 457 -11.84 21.50 -28.10
N LYS A 458 -11.96 20.97 -29.32
CA LYS A 458 -10.87 20.27 -30.03
C LYS A 458 -11.08 20.31 -31.55
N PRO A 459 -10.02 20.16 -32.36
CA PRO A 459 -10.16 19.97 -33.79
C PRO A 459 -11.08 18.78 -34.12
N ARG A 460 -11.84 18.87 -35.22
CA ARG A 460 -12.82 17.82 -35.60
C ARG A 460 -12.24 16.41 -35.80
N TRP A 461 -10.92 16.31 -36.00
CA TRP A 461 -10.20 15.05 -36.23
C TRP A 461 -9.45 14.55 -34.98
N PHE A 462 -9.61 15.22 -33.84
CA PHE A 462 -9.03 14.82 -32.55
C PHE A 462 -10.07 14.06 -31.72
N MET A 463 -9.60 13.07 -30.97
CA MET A 463 -10.33 12.42 -29.89
C MET A 463 -10.13 13.18 -28.57
N VAL A 464 -10.99 12.96 -27.56
CA VAL A 464 -10.77 13.53 -26.22
C VAL A 464 -9.48 13.02 -25.60
N SER A 465 -9.12 11.76 -25.87
CA SER A 465 -7.87 11.16 -25.42
C SER A 465 -6.64 11.92 -25.89
N ASP A 466 -6.70 12.64 -27.03
CA ASP A 466 -5.57 13.44 -27.54
C ASP A 466 -5.34 14.73 -26.74
N LEU A 467 -6.29 15.13 -25.88
CA LEU A 467 -6.19 16.31 -25.02
C LEU A 467 -5.49 16.02 -23.70
N VAL A 468 -5.23 14.74 -23.42
CA VAL A 468 -4.46 14.26 -22.27
C VAL A 468 -3.35 13.33 -22.76
N PRO A 469 -2.31 13.07 -21.96
CA PRO A 469 -1.35 12.03 -22.30
C PRO A 469 -2.05 10.67 -22.17
N LEU A 470 -2.80 10.24 -23.20
CA LEU A 470 -3.50 8.96 -23.27
C LEU A 470 -3.57 8.45 -24.71
N PHE A 471 -3.32 7.15 -24.91
CA PHE A 471 -3.47 6.47 -26.19
C PHE A 471 -4.40 5.27 -26.05
N ALA A 472 -5.33 5.14 -27.01
CA ALA A 472 -6.20 3.98 -27.16
C ALA A 472 -6.05 3.39 -28.57
N ASN A 473 -5.90 2.06 -28.69
CA ASN A 473 -5.73 1.39 -29.99
C ASN A 473 -7.08 0.94 -30.61
N GLU A 474 -7.01 0.37 -31.81
CA GLU A 474 -8.15 -0.08 -32.62
C GLU A 474 -8.95 -1.26 -32.03
N HIS A 475 -8.47 -1.83 -30.92
CA HIS A 475 -9.12 -2.94 -30.21
C HIS A 475 -9.78 -2.48 -28.91
N VAL A 476 -9.91 -1.16 -28.72
CA VAL A 476 -10.62 -0.55 -27.60
C VAL A 476 -11.97 -0.02 -28.08
N ASN A 477 -13.04 -0.42 -27.40
CA ASN A 477 -14.40 0.01 -27.72
C ASN A 477 -15.08 0.67 -26.51
N GLY A 478 -15.84 1.73 -26.74
CA GLY A 478 -16.70 2.32 -25.70
C GLY A 478 -15.96 3.09 -24.60
N VAL A 479 -14.82 3.73 -24.91
CA VAL A 479 -14.21 4.72 -24.00
C VAL A 479 -15.06 5.99 -23.97
N LYS A 480 -15.38 6.50 -22.78
CA LYS A 480 -16.16 7.73 -22.62
C LYS A 480 -15.57 8.64 -21.54
N PHE A 481 -15.57 9.94 -21.78
CA PHE A 481 -15.18 10.95 -20.79
C PHE A 481 -16.38 11.82 -20.40
N ILE A 482 -16.86 11.64 -19.18
CA ILE A 482 -18.10 12.24 -18.66
C ILE A 482 -17.74 13.28 -17.60
N LYS A 483 -18.39 14.44 -17.67
CA LYS A 483 -18.39 15.43 -16.60
C LYS A 483 -19.77 15.47 -15.96
N THR A 484 -19.87 15.09 -14.70
CA THR A 484 -21.09 15.25 -13.91
C THR A 484 -21.05 16.57 -13.14
N ARG A 485 -22.23 17.10 -12.80
CA ARG A 485 -22.40 18.44 -12.20
C ARG A 485 -22.13 18.44 -10.71
#